data_AF-A0A4Q2U8D4-F1
#
_entry.id   AF-A0A4Q2U8D4-F1
#
_cell.length_a   1.000
_cell.length_b   1.000
_cell.length_c   1.000
_cell.angle_alpha   90.00
_cell.angle_beta   90.00
_cell.angle_gamma   90.00
#
_symmetry.space_group_name_H-M   'P 1'
#
loop_
_entity.id
_entity.type
_entity.pdbx_description
1 polymer ?
#
loop_
_entity_poly.entity_id
_entity_poly.type
_entity_poly.pdbx_seq_one_letter_code
_entity_poly.pdbx_strand_id
1 'polypeptide(L)' 'MARMTICLAAVALLAASPASAFTRPRKEPDAKPRACPEIGEGYVRIPGSDTCVRVGGLVRVEGATIGTSR' A
#
# COMPACT_ATOMS: atom_id res chain seq x y z
N MET A 1 15.95 -12.80 -37.80
CA MET A 1 15.03 -11.65 -38.04
C MET A 1 13.60 -11.94 -37.58
N ALA A 2 12.96 -13.04 -37.96
CA ALA A 2 11.58 -13.40 -37.54
C ALA A 2 11.36 -13.54 -36.02
N ARG A 3 12.38 -13.96 -35.26
CA ARG A 3 12.30 -14.06 -33.78
C ARG A 3 12.22 -12.70 -33.07
N MET A 4 12.80 -11.65 -33.68
CA MET A 4 12.84 -10.31 -33.08
C MET A 4 11.51 -9.57 -33.29
N THR A 5 10.86 -9.79 -34.42
CA THR A 5 9.53 -9.22 -34.70
C THR A 5 8.44 -9.83 -33.82
N ILE A 6 8.56 -11.12 -33.46
CA ILE A 6 7.65 -11.80 -32.53
C ILE A 6 7.74 -11.18 -31.12
N CYS A 7 8.95 -10.90 -30.63
CA CYS A 7 9.14 -10.28 -29.32
C CYS A 7 8.58 -8.85 -29.25
N LEU A 8 8.76 -8.05 -30.30
CA LEU A 8 8.21 -6.69 -30.35
C LEU A 8 6.67 -6.69 -30.35
N ALA A 9 6.04 -7.62 -31.07
CA ALA A 9 4.59 -7.74 -31.09
C ALA A 9 4.03 -8.11 -29.71
N ALA A 10 4.68 -9.05 -29.00
CA ALA A 10 4.27 -9.45 -27.66
C ALA A 10 4.31 -8.28 -26.65
N VAL A 11 5.35 -7.46 -26.67
CA VAL A 11 5.47 -6.30 -25.77
C VAL A 11 4.40 -5.25 -26.04
N ALA A 12 4.05 -5.00 -27.32
CA ALA A 12 3.00 -4.06 -27.68
C ALA A 12 1.61 -4.47 -27.15
N LEU A 13 1.31 -5.77 -27.12
CA LEU A 13 0.05 -6.30 -26.59
C LEU A 13 -0.04 -6.18 -25.06
N LEU A 14 1.07 -6.37 -24.32
CA LEU A 14 1.06 -6.21 -22.86
C LEU A 14 0.97 -4.74 -22.43
N ALA A 15 1.60 -3.83 -23.19
CA ALA A 15 1.59 -2.38 -22.90
C ALA A 15 0.20 -1.73 -23.04
N ALA A 16 -0.73 -2.37 -23.75
CA ALA A 16 -2.10 -1.87 -23.93
C ALA A 16 -3.08 -2.32 -22.83
N SER A 17 -2.59 -2.97 -21.76
CA SER A 17 -3.47 -3.46 -20.69
C SER A 17 -4.12 -2.27 -19.95
N PRO A 18 -5.45 -2.13 -19.99
CA PRO A 18 -6.13 -1.07 -19.24
C PRO A 18 -5.99 -1.36 -17.74
N ALA A 19 -5.32 -0.46 -17.02
CA ALA A 19 -5.28 -0.49 -15.56
C ALA A 19 -6.68 -0.19 -15.03
N SER A 20 -7.43 -1.25 -14.73
CA SER A 20 -8.78 -1.14 -14.20
C SER A 20 -8.70 -0.76 -12.72
N ALA A 21 -9.11 0.46 -12.38
CA ALA A 21 -9.24 0.89 -11.00
C ALA A 21 -10.54 0.31 -10.43
N PHE A 22 -10.42 -0.76 -9.63
CA PHE A 22 -11.57 -1.32 -8.93
C PHE A 22 -11.85 -0.50 -7.67
N THR A 23 -13.00 0.16 -7.61
CA THR A 23 -13.44 0.85 -6.41
C THR A 23 -13.81 -0.18 -5.36
N ARG A 24 -13.10 -0.18 -4.23
CA ARG A 24 -13.49 -1.00 -3.09
C ARG A 24 -14.76 -0.44 -2.46
N PRO A 25 -15.72 -1.29 -2.07
CA PRO A 25 -16.83 -0.81 -1.25
C PRO A 25 -16.26 -0.18 0.02
N ARG A 26 -16.79 0.98 0.40
CA ARG A 26 -16.42 1.62 1.66
C ARG A 26 -16.89 0.70 2.77
N LYS A 27 -15.94 0.18 3.57
CA LYS A 27 -16.29 -0.51 4.80
C LYS A 27 -16.87 0.53 5.74
N GLU A 28 -18.08 0.29 6.23
CA GLU A 28 -18.64 1.10 7.31
C GLU A 28 -17.65 1.05 8.49
N PRO A 29 -17.44 2.14 9.25
CA PRO A 29 -16.51 2.12 10.36
C PRO A 29 -16.88 0.98 11.32
N ASP A 30 -16.08 -0.09 11.29
CA ASP A 30 -16.26 -1.17 12.25
C ASP A 30 -16.08 -0.58 13.65
N ALA A 31 -16.79 -1.17 14.60
CA ALA A 31 -16.72 -0.82 16.00
C ALA A 31 -15.26 -0.68 16.48
N LYS A 32 -15.07 0.23 17.46
CA LYS A 32 -13.78 0.58 18.07
C LYS A 32 -12.87 -0.65 18.23
N PRO A 33 -11.57 -0.56 17.86
CA PRO A 33 -10.63 -1.67 17.97
C PRO A 33 -10.64 -2.25 19.38
N ARG A 34 -10.70 -3.57 19.48
CA ARG A 34 -10.67 -4.28 20.76
C ARG A 34 -9.22 -4.39 21.23
N ALA A 35 -8.99 -4.20 22.52
CA ALA A 35 -7.68 -4.44 23.13
C ALA A 35 -7.34 -5.93 23.05
N CYS A 36 -6.05 -6.24 22.91
CA CYS A 36 -5.52 -7.60 22.88
C CYS A 36 -4.57 -7.82 24.08
N PRO A 37 -5.12 -8.08 25.29
CA PRO A 37 -4.31 -8.21 26.52
C PRO A 37 -3.39 -9.43 26.52
N GLU A 38 -3.68 -10.46 25.74
CA GLU A 38 -2.87 -11.67 25.62
C GLU A 38 -1.47 -11.44 25.01
N ILE A 39 -1.32 -10.42 24.17
CA ILE A 39 -0.02 -10.03 23.60
C ILE A 39 0.64 -8.92 24.43
N GLY A 40 -0.17 -8.07 25.06
CA GLY A 40 0.26 -7.03 25.97
C GLY A 40 -0.22 -5.63 25.58
N GLU A 41 0.25 -4.63 26.32
CA GLU A 41 -0.19 -3.24 26.21
C GLU A 41 0.06 -2.65 24.81
N GLY A 42 -0.95 -1.95 24.29
CA GLY A 42 -0.89 -1.27 22.99
C GLY A 42 -1.13 -2.16 21.77
N TYR A 43 -1.44 -3.45 21.94
CA TYR A 43 -1.89 -4.32 20.86
C TYR A 43 -3.41 -4.25 20.69
N VAL A 44 -3.86 -4.27 19.44
CA VAL A 44 -5.28 -4.26 19.06
C VAL A 44 -5.61 -5.45 18.17
N ARG A 45 -6.82 -5.99 18.31
CA ARG A 45 -7.35 -7.04 17.43
C ARG A 45 -7.82 -6.43 16.11
N ILE A 46 -7.50 -7.06 14.99
CA ILE A 46 -8.00 -6.65 13.67
C ILE A 46 -9.50 -7.01 13.56
N PRO A 47 -10.37 -6.09 13.14
CA PRO A 47 -11.79 -6.41 12.95
C PRO A 47 -11.96 -7.44 11.81
N GLY A 48 -12.58 -8.56 12.13
CA GLY A 48 -12.79 -9.68 11.20
C GLY A 48 -11.72 -10.78 11.25
N SER A 49 -10.73 -10.68 12.15
CA SER A 49 -9.82 -11.79 12.44
C SER A 49 -9.41 -11.87 13.90
N ASP A 50 -8.85 -13.01 14.28
CA ASP A 50 -8.24 -13.24 15.58
C ASP A 50 -6.76 -12.80 15.62
N THR A 51 -6.33 -11.91 14.73
CA THR A 51 -4.93 -11.45 14.69
C THR A 51 -4.74 -10.17 15.51
N CYS A 52 -3.66 -10.12 16.31
CA CYS A 52 -3.27 -8.93 17.06
C CYS A 52 -2.13 -8.18 16.39
N VAL A 53 -2.24 -6.85 16.32
CA VAL A 53 -1.23 -5.97 15.72
C VAL A 53 -0.97 -4.75 16.60
N ARG A 54 0.23 -4.17 16.47
CA ARG A 54 0.61 -2.92 17.11
C ARG A 54 0.79 -1.85 16.04
N VAL A 55 0.00 -0.78 16.13
CA VAL A 55 0.07 0.34 15.19
C VAL A 55 1.07 1.35 15.73
N GLY A 56 2.12 1.61 14.95
CA GLY A 56 3.14 2.59 15.26
C GLY A 56 3.75 3.15 13.99
N GLY A 57 4.47 4.25 14.11
CA GLY A 57 5.15 4.89 13.01
C GLY A 57 6.15 5.91 13.53
N LEU A 58 6.90 6.51 12.61
CA LEU A 58 7.78 7.61 12.90
C LEU A 58 7.49 8.74 11.92
N VAL A 59 7.64 9.98 12.38
CA VAL A 59 7.50 11.16 11.54
C VAL A 59 8.90 11.52 11.04
N ARG A 60 9.08 11.60 9.72
CA ARG A 60 10.28 12.15 9.10
C ARG A 60 9.97 13.55 8.60
N VAL A 61 10.85 14.48 8.94
CA VAL A 61 10.83 15.84 8.41
C VAL A 61 12.08 16.00 7.56
N GLU A 62 11.89 16.21 6.27
CA GLU A 62 12.97 16.49 5.32
C GLU A 62 13.03 18.00 5.09
N GLY A 63 14.21 18.60 5.31
CA GLY A 63 14.47 20.00 5.03
C GLY A 63 15.46 20.13 3.88
N ALA A 64 15.12 20.94 2.87
CA ALA A 64 16.04 21.32 1.81
C ALA A 64 16.62 22.71 2.12
N THR A 65 17.94 22.85 2.13
CA THR A 65 18.58 24.17 2.10
C THR A 65 18.53 24.70 0.66
N ILE A 66 17.67 25.68 0.42
CA ILE A 66 17.72 26.50 -0.80
C ILE A 66 18.93 27.43 -0.69
N GLY A 67 20.10 26.92 -1.07
CA GLY A 67 21.31 27.70 -1.26
C GLY A 67 21.15 28.65 -2.44
N THR A 68 20.77 29.89 -2.17
CA THR A 68 20.86 30.98 -3.15
C THR A 68 22.32 31.44 -3.20
N SER A 69 23.09 30.86 -4.13
CA SER A 69 24.32 31.50 -4.62
C SER A 69 23.91 32.74 -5.39
N ARG A 70 24.16 33.91 -4.82
CA ARG A 70 24.11 35.20 -5.52
C ARG A 70 25.37 35.97 -5.15
#